data_AF-A0A377D5I6-F1
#
_entry.id   AF-A0A377D5I6-F1
#
_cell.length_a   1.000
_cell.length_b   1.000
_cell.length_c   1.000
_cell.angle_alpha   90.00
_cell.angle_beta   90.00
_cell.angle_gamma   90.00
#
_symmetry.space_group_name_H-M   'P 1'
#
loop_
_entity.id
_entity.type
_entity.pdbx_description
1 polymer ?
#
loop_
_entity_poly.entity_id
_entity_poly.type
_entity_poly.pdbx_seq_one_letter_code
_entity_poly.pdbx_strand_id
1 'polypeptide(L)'
;MVIEKPKPKPKPKPKPVKKVQEQPKRDVKPVESRPASPFENTAPARPTSSTATAATSKPVTSVASGPRALSRNQPQYPARAQALRIEGQVKVKFDVTPDGRVDNVQILSAKPANMFEREVKNAMRRWRYEPGKPGSGIVVNILFKINGTTEIQ
;
A
#
# COMPACT_ATOMS: atom_id res chain seq x y z
N MET A 1 -45.70 30.43 39.29
CA MET A 1 -44.29 29.99 39.19
C MET A 1 -44.30 28.56 38.65
N VAL A 2 -43.89 28.36 37.40
CA VAL A 2 -43.95 27.07 36.70
C VAL A 2 -42.71 26.26 37.08
N ILE A 3 -42.90 25.08 37.70
CA ILE A 3 -41.81 24.19 38.08
C ILE A 3 -41.52 23.25 36.90
N GLU A 4 -40.42 23.52 36.22
CA GLU A 4 -39.91 22.72 35.11
C GLU A 4 -39.31 21.41 35.66
N LYS A 5 -39.88 20.27 35.28
CA LYS A 5 -39.39 18.93 35.66
C LYS A 5 -38.05 18.66 34.98
N PRO A 6 -37.03 18.11 35.68
CA PRO A 6 -35.76 17.77 35.07
C PRO A 6 -35.91 16.56 34.12
N LYS A 7 -35.43 16.72 32.89
CA LYS A 7 -35.46 15.71 31.83
C LYS A 7 -34.48 14.57 32.15
N PRO A 8 -34.86 13.28 31.99
CA PRO A 8 -33.99 12.16 32.35
C PRO A 8 -32.81 12.03 31.36
N LYS A 9 -31.60 11.88 31.88
CA LYS A 9 -30.38 11.59 31.10
C LYS A 9 -30.51 10.22 30.41
N PRO A 10 -30.12 10.09 29.12
CA PRO A 10 -30.16 8.80 28.43
C PRO A 10 -29.13 7.83 29.03
N LYS A 11 -29.58 6.63 29.39
CA LYS A 11 -28.75 5.52 29.89
C LYS A 11 -27.68 5.11 28.85
N PRO A 12 -26.45 4.74 29.26
CA PRO A 12 -25.42 4.29 28.34
C PRO A 12 -25.84 2.98 27.67
N LYS A 13 -25.78 2.95 26.34
CA LYS A 13 -25.98 1.73 25.54
C LYS A 13 -24.91 0.68 25.90
N PRO A 14 -25.27 -0.59 26.07
CA PRO A 14 -24.30 -1.65 26.36
C PRO A 14 -23.33 -1.81 25.19
N LYS A 15 -22.03 -1.87 25.50
CA LYS A 15 -20.97 -2.21 24.53
C LYS A 15 -21.22 -3.62 23.99
N PRO A 16 -21.11 -3.86 22.67
CA PRO A 16 -21.24 -5.20 22.11
C PRO A 16 -20.20 -6.13 22.74
N VAL A 17 -20.69 -7.20 23.34
CA VAL A 17 -19.90 -8.29 23.91
C VAL A 17 -19.01 -8.87 22.81
N LYS A 18 -17.72 -9.01 23.09
CA LYS A 18 -16.76 -9.77 22.29
C LYS A 18 -17.34 -11.17 22.04
N LYS A 19 -17.85 -11.41 20.85
CA LYS A 19 -18.07 -12.76 20.36
C LYS A 19 -16.69 -13.32 20.03
N VAL A 20 -16.26 -14.24 20.88
CA VAL A 20 -15.18 -15.19 20.63
C VAL A 20 -15.39 -15.72 19.22
N GLN A 21 -14.58 -15.27 18.27
CA GLN A 21 -14.44 -15.96 17.01
C GLN A 21 -13.48 -17.11 17.30
N GLU A 22 -14.09 -18.24 17.61
CA GLU A 22 -13.49 -19.56 17.56
C GLU A 22 -12.65 -19.62 16.28
N GLN A 23 -11.32 -19.61 16.42
CA GLN A 23 -10.45 -19.93 15.30
C GLN A 23 -10.75 -21.38 14.95
N PRO A 24 -11.26 -21.70 13.75
CA PRO A 24 -11.24 -23.07 13.30
C PRO A 24 -9.77 -23.44 13.16
N LYS A 25 -9.27 -24.29 14.07
CA LYS A 25 -8.06 -25.08 13.85
C LYS A 25 -8.24 -25.73 12.48
N ARG A 26 -7.50 -25.21 11.50
CA ARG A 26 -7.50 -25.79 10.16
C ARG A 26 -6.74 -27.10 10.26
N ASP A 27 -7.53 -28.15 10.38
CA ASP A 27 -7.16 -29.54 10.35
C ASP A 27 -6.21 -29.82 9.17
N VAL A 28 -5.05 -30.40 9.46
CA VAL A 28 -4.09 -30.87 8.48
C VAL A 28 -4.66 -32.14 7.85
N LYS A 29 -5.17 -32.04 6.62
CA LYS A 29 -5.46 -33.24 5.81
C LYS A 29 -4.24 -33.61 4.95
N PRO A 30 -3.74 -34.86 5.06
CA PRO A 30 -2.64 -35.40 4.24
C PRO A 30 -3.02 -35.62 2.77
N VAL A 31 -2.04 -35.37 1.90
CA VAL A 31 -1.76 -35.95 0.57
C VAL A 31 -2.96 -36.45 -0.26
N GLU A 32 -3.24 -35.75 -1.36
CA GLU A 32 -3.84 -36.34 -2.56
C GLU A 32 -2.85 -36.18 -3.72
N SER A 33 -2.11 -37.28 -3.95
CA SER A 33 -1.70 -37.84 -5.24
C SER A 33 -1.58 -36.88 -6.43
N ARG A 34 -0.37 -36.35 -6.64
CA ARG A 34 0.04 -35.87 -7.96
C ARG A 34 0.33 -37.09 -8.84
N PRO A 35 -0.44 -37.37 -9.91
CA PRO A 35 0.00 -38.33 -10.90
C PRO A 35 1.30 -37.81 -11.51
N ALA A 36 2.37 -38.57 -11.35
CA ALA A 36 3.58 -38.40 -12.12
C ALA A 36 3.25 -38.72 -13.58
N SER A 37 3.25 -37.71 -14.45
CA SER A 37 3.35 -37.96 -15.89
C SER A 37 4.82 -38.24 -16.20
N PRO A 38 5.18 -39.45 -16.63
CA PRO A 38 6.49 -39.72 -17.19
C PRO A 38 6.41 -39.41 -18.68
N PHE A 39 6.92 -38.25 -19.08
CA PHE A 39 7.33 -38.08 -20.48
C PHE A 39 8.84 -37.95 -20.50
N GLU A 40 9.45 -39.12 -20.71
CA GLU A 40 10.82 -39.33 -21.12
C GLU A 40 11.14 -38.39 -22.29
N ASN A 41 12.08 -37.47 -22.09
CA ASN A 41 12.65 -36.69 -23.18
C ASN A 41 13.90 -37.42 -23.67
N THR A 42 13.68 -38.36 -24.58
CA THR A 42 14.74 -39.03 -25.34
C THR A 42 14.92 -38.34 -26.69
N ALA A 43 16.07 -37.67 -26.81
CA ALA A 43 16.87 -37.47 -28.03
C ALA A 43 16.47 -36.32 -29.02
N PRO A 44 17.39 -35.86 -29.91
CA PRO A 44 17.87 -34.48 -29.89
C PRO A 44 17.72 -33.72 -31.23
N ALA A 45 18.08 -32.43 -31.17
CA ALA A 45 18.49 -31.54 -32.27
C ALA A 45 17.40 -30.91 -33.16
N ARG A 46 17.17 -29.61 -32.90
CA ARG A 46 17.26 -28.59 -33.94
C ARG A 46 17.80 -27.28 -33.33
N PRO A 47 18.96 -26.76 -33.76
CA PRO A 47 19.45 -25.48 -33.29
C PRO A 47 18.87 -24.35 -34.14
N THR A 48 18.41 -23.26 -33.51
CA THR A 48 19.04 -21.92 -33.60
C THR A 48 18.06 -20.80 -33.22
N SER A 49 18.62 -19.89 -32.40
CA SER A 49 18.20 -18.51 -32.12
C SER A 49 16.78 -18.26 -31.63
N SER A 50 16.57 -18.48 -30.34
CA SER A 50 15.75 -17.54 -29.57
C SER A 50 16.57 -17.12 -28.35
N THR A 51 17.01 -15.87 -28.36
CA THR A 51 17.64 -15.20 -27.22
C THR A 51 16.58 -15.08 -26.13
N ALA A 52 16.35 -16.16 -25.38
CA ALA A 52 15.54 -16.15 -24.18
C ALA A 52 16.32 -15.41 -23.09
N THR A 53 16.13 -14.09 -23.03
CA THR A 53 16.52 -13.30 -21.87
C THR A 53 15.74 -13.86 -20.69
N ALA A 54 16.45 -14.52 -19.78
CA ALA A 54 15.92 -14.99 -18.52
C ALA A 54 15.25 -13.80 -17.80
N ALA A 55 13.93 -13.79 -17.77
CA ALA A 55 13.13 -12.89 -16.95
C ALA A 55 13.29 -13.29 -15.48
N THR A 56 14.47 -12.99 -14.92
CA THR A 56 14.60 -12.62 -13.53
C THR A 56 13.95 -11.25 -13.41
N SER A 57 12.64 -11.22 -13.17
CA SER A 57 11.95 -10.05 -12.62
C SER A 57 12.40 -9.88 -11.15
N LYS A 58 13.68 -9.55 -10.96
CA LYS A 58 14.08 -8.75 -9.81
C LYS A 58 13.17 -7.52 -9.85
N PRO A 59 12.47 -7.14 -8.76
CA PRO A 59 11.81 -5.86 -8.75
C PRO A 59 12.90 -4.85 -9.08
N VAL A 60 12.72 -4.14 -10.19
CA VAL A 60 13.50 -2.95 -10.50
C VAL A 60 13.21 -2.00 -9.36
N THR A 61 13.98 -2.15 -8.29
CA THR A 61 14.19 -1.10 -7.34
C THR A 61 14.96 -0.11 -8.19
N SER A 62 14.22 0.79 -8.82
CA SER A 62 14.71 2.03 -9.38
C SER A 62 15.35 2.77 -8.21
N VAL A 63 16.55 2.35 -7.83
CA VAL A 63 17.35 3.01 -6.81
C VAL A 63 17.74 4.33 -7.46
N ALA A 64 16.91 5.31 -7.13
CA ALA A 64 17.03 6.67 -7.53
C ALA A 64 18.46 7.16 -7.34
N SER A 65 19.06 7.71 -8.39
CA SER A 65 20.17 8.66 -8.29
C SER A 65 19.68 10.00 -7.71
N GLY A 66 18.86 9.92 -6.66
CA GLY A 66 18.16 11.03 -6.04
C GLY A 66 18.26 10.96 -4.52
N PRO A 67 17.67 11.93 -3.82
CA PRO A 67 17.77 12.06 -2.37
C PRO A 67 17.41 10.76 -1.65
N ARG A 68 18.26 10.33 -0.72
CA ARG A 68 18.03 9.10 0.05
C ARG A 68 16.93 9.34 1.07
N ALA A 69 15.86 8.56 1.00
CA ALA A 69 14.77 8.63 1.97
C ALA A 69 15.21 8.04 3.32
N LEU A 70 15.21 8.86 4.38
CA LEU A 70 15.45 8.40 5.75
C LEU A 70 14.17 7.80 6.35
N SER A 71 13.04 8.48 6.13
CA SER A 71 11.73 8.03 6.60
C SER A 71 10.65 8.36 5.59
N ARG A 72 10.04 7.32 5.01
CA ARG A 72 8.86 7.41 4.15
C ARG A 72 7.67 6.79 4.87
N ASN A 73 6.98 7.60 5.67
CA ASN A 73 5.76 7.15 6.32
C ASN A 73 4.69 6.82 5.28
N GLN A 74 4.13 5.62 5.34
CA GLN A 74 3.02 5.26 4.46
C GLN A 74 1.81 6.15 4.74
N PRO A 75 1.12 6.65 3.70
CA PRO A 75 -0.11 7.38 3.93
C PRO A 75 -1.18 6.48 4.51
N GLN A 76 -1.95 7.09 5.41
CA GLN A 76 -3.06 6.39 6.03
C GLN A 76 -4.12 6.13 4.97
N TYR A 77 -4.69 4.93 5.02
CA TYR A 77 -5.76 4.58 4.11
C TYR A 77 -7.04 5.35 4.48
N PRO A 78 -7.68 6.08 3.55
CA PRO A 78 -8.89 6.83 3.85
C PRO A 78 -10.02 5.93 4.35
N ALA A 79 -10.64 6.28 5.49
CA ALA A 79 -11.74 5.49 6.08
C ALA A 79 -12.92 5.28 5.10
N ARG A 80 -13.21 6.29 4.26
CA ARG A 80 -14.23 6.19 3.21
C ARG A 80 -13.87 5.11 2.17
N ALA A 81 -12.61 5.09 1.72
CA ALA A 81 -12.13 4.11 0.76
C ALA A 81 -12.13 2.70 1.37
N GLN A 82 -11.77 2.55 2.65
CA GLN A 82 -11.83 1.27 3.35
C GLN A 82 -13.26 0.75 3.47
N ALA A 83 -14.20 1.61 3.89
CA ALA A 83 -15.60 1.24 4.04
C ALA A 83 -16.23 0.80 2.70
N LEU A 84 -15.84 1.46 1.61
CA LEU A 84 -16.30 1.16 0.26
C LEU A 84 -15.46 0.09 -0.45
N ARG A 85 -14.39 -0.42 0.19
CA ARG A 85 -13.50 -1.42 -0.40
C ARG A 85 -12.89 -0.97 -1.74
N ILE A 86 -12.52 0.30 -1.82
CA ILE A 86 -12.01 0.94 -3.04
C ILE A 86 -10.50 1.02 -3.00
N GLU A 87 -9.86 0.36 -3.96
CA GLU A 87 -8.43 0.50 -4.20
C GLU A 87 -8.13 1.74 -5.04
N GLY A 88 -6.88 2.19 -4.95
CA GLY A 88 -6.46 3.35 -5.72
C GLY A 88 -4.97 3.45 -5.88
N GLN A 89 -4.56 4.33 -6.77
CA GLN A 89 -3.17 4.71 -6.92
C GLN A 89 -3.04 6.22 -7.05
N VAL A 90 -1.97 6.77 -6.49
CA VAL A 90 -1.65 8.18 -6.54
C VAL A 90 -0.21 8.33 -6.98
N LYS A 91 -0.01 8.98 -8.13
CA LYS A 91 1.28 9.38 -8.62
C LYS A 91 1.55 10.81 -8.19
N VAL A 92 2.65 11.01 -7.46
CA VAL A 92 3.02 12.31 -6.91
C VAL A 92 4.42 12.67 -7.35
N LYS A 93 4.59 13.94 -7.73
CA LYS A 93 5.87 14.60 -7.94
C LYS A 93 6.15 15.53 -6.77
N PHE A 94 7.37 15.53 -6.25
CA PHE A 94 7.78 16.46 -5.20
C PHE A 94 9.27 16.76 -5.30
N ASP A 95 9.68 17.79 -4.56
CA ASP A 95 11.07 18.19 -4.41
C ASP A 95 11.53 17.93 -2.97
N VAL A 96 12.83 17.76 -2.78
CA VAL A 96 13.50 17.61 -1.50
C VAL A 96 14.46 18.77 -1.33
N THR A 97 14.23 19.53 -0.27
CA THR A 97 15.08 20.65 0.15
C THR A 97 16.44 20.17 0.68
N PRO A 98 17.46 21.04 0.74
CA PRO A 98 18.77 20.71 1.33
C PRO A 98 18.67 20.24 2.79
N ASP A 99 17.65 20.66 3.53
CA ASP A 99 17.38 20.21 4.91
C ASP A 99 16.74 18.82 5.00
N GLY A 100 16.51 18.16 3.87
CA GLY A 100 15.87 16.84 3.80
C GLY A 100 14.35 16.86 4.01
N ARG A 101 13.71 18.03 3.88
CA ARG A 101 12.24 18.14 3.90
C ARG A 101 11.67 18.03 2.48
N VAL A 102 10.49 17.44 2.37
CA VAL A 102 9.72 17.40 1.13
C VAL A 102 9.00 18.73 0.92
N ASP A 103 9.13 19.30 -0.28
CA ASP A 103 8.49 20.53 -0.72
C ASP A 103 7.93 20.40 -2.16
N ASN A 104 7.27 21.43 -2.69
CA ASN A 104 6.65 21.44 -4.03
C ASN A 104 5.84 20.18 -4.38
N VAL A 105 5.04 19.70 -3.45
CA VAL A 105 4.24 18.48 -3.62
C VAL A 105 3.13 18.70 -4.65
N GLN A 106 3.22 18.00 -5.78
CA GLN A 106 2.26 18.02 -6.89
C GLN A 106 1.71 16.61 -7.18
N ILE A 107 0.39 16.48 -7.20
CA ILE A 107 -0.25 15.21 -7.54
C ILE A 107 -0.41 15.16 -9.05
N LEU A 108 0.32 14.25 -9.71
CA LEU A 108 0.26 14.09 -11.17
C LEU A 108 -0.99 13.31 -11.59
N SER A 109 -1.38 12.31 -10.79
CA SER A 109 -2.57 11.52 -11.05
C SER A 109 -3.05 10.88 -9.76
N ALA A 110 -4.36 10.88 -9.54
CA ALA A 110 -5.01 10.15 -8.47
C ALA A 110 -6.21 9.40 -9.04
N LYS A 111 -6.28 8.10 -8.76
CA LYS A 111 -7.45 7.29 -9.13
C LYS A 111 -7.86 6.43 -7.94
N PRO A 112 -9.12 6.51 -7.50
CA PRO A 112 -10.10 7.59 -7.74
C PRO A 112 -9.67 8.96 -7.20
N ALA A 113 -10.22 10.02 -7.83
CA ALA A 113 -9.95 11.40 -7.45
C ALA A 113 -10.68 11.81 -6.16
N ASN A 114 -10.14 12.80 -5.48
CA ASN A 114 -10.61 13.40 -4.22
C ASN A 114 -10.85 12.39 -3.09
N MET A 115 -10.06 11.32 -3.05
CA MET A 115 -10.18 10.25 -2.07
C MET A 115 -8.88 10.01 -1.31
N PHE A 116 -7.75 9.99 -2.02
CA PHE A 116 -6.45 9.62 -1.46
C PHE A 116 -5.49 10.81 -1.32
N GLU A 117 -5.72 11.89 -2.07
CA GLU A 117 -4.82 13.04 -2.18
C GLU A 117 -4.51 13.70 -0.85
N ARG A 118 -5.52 13.82 0.02
CA ARG A 118 -5.37 14.44 1.34
C ARG A 118 -4.44 13.63 2.24
N GLU A 119 -4.65 12.31 2.29
CA GLU A 119 -3.83 11.42 3.13
C GLU A 119 -2.40 11.33 2.62
N VAL A 120 -2.24 11.31 1.30
CA VAL A 120 -0.95 11.38 0.62
C VAL A 120 -0.19 12.66 0.97
N LYS A 121 -0.83 13.84 0.88
CA LYS A 121 -0.24 15.12 1.30
C LYS A 121 0.16 15.14 2.78
N ASN A 122 -0.69 14.60 3.66
CA ASN A 122 -0.38 14.51 5.09
C ASN A 122 0.82 13.61 5.38
N ALA A 123 0.96 12.50 4.65
CA ALA A 123 2.08 11.59 4.81
C ALA A 123 3.39 12.20 4.35
N MET A 124 3.41 12.84 3.18
CA MET A 124 4.62 13.49 2.64
C MET A 124 5.13 14.62 3.52
N ARG A 125 4.26 15.36 4.21
CA ARG A 125 4.67 16.36 5.21
C ARG A 125 5.52 15.75 6.33
N ARG A 126 5.32 14.46 6.62
CA ARG A 126 6.05 13.70 7.65
C ARG A 126 7.29 13.01 7.08
N TRP A 127 7.44 12.95 5.76
CA TRP A 127 8.61 12.33 5.14
C TRP A 127 9.88 13.10 5.44
N ARG A 128 10.96 12.36 5.59
CA ARG A 128 12.30 12.89 5.84
C ARG A 128 13.29 12.22 4.89
N TYR A 129 14.13 13.04 4.29
CA TYR A 129 15.20 12.67 3.38
C TYR A 129 16.54 13.06 3.99
N GLU A 130 17.60 12.53 3.41
CA GLU A 130 18.96 12.82 3.81
C GLU A 130 19.28 14.31 3.55
N PRO A 131 19.65 15.08 4.58
CA PRO A 131 20.06 16.46 4.40
C PRO A 131 21.38 16.54 3.62
N GLY A 132 21.62 17.66 2.92
CA GLY A 132 22.78 17.86 2.06
C GLY A 132 22.69 17.18 0.69
N LYS A 133 21.53 16.59 0.38
CA LYS A 133 21.21 16.00 -0.94
C LYS A 133 19.84 16.51 -1.40
N PRO A 134 19.75 17.76 -1.88
CA PRO A 134 18.52 18.24 -2.49
C PRO A 134 18.22 17.44 -3.76
N GLY A 135 16.95 17.35 -4.13
CA GLY A 135 16.55 16.76 -5.40
C GLY A 135 15.20 17.27 -5.84
N SER A 136 15.02 17.46 -7.13
CA SER A 136 13.82 18.06 -7.69
C SER A 136 13.13 17.10 -8.66
N GLY A 137 11.81 17.16 -8.70
CA GLY A 137 10.99 16.39 -9.62
C GLY A 137 10.95 14.89 -9.36
N ILE A 138 11.12 14.48 -8.10
CA ILE A 138 11.06 13.07 -7.70
C ILE A 138 9.62 12.62 -7.81
N VAL A 139 9.39 11.55 -8.59
CA VAL A 139 8.06 10.97 -8.77
C VAL A 139 7.98 9.64 -8.05
N VAL A 140 6.92 9.47 -7.26
CA VAL A 140 6.60 8.23 -6.55
C VAL A 140 5.18 7.79 -6.88
N ASN A 141 4.95 6.48 -6.87
CA ASN A 141 3.62 5.93 -7.06
C ASN A 141 3.15 5.24 -5.78
N ILE A 142 2.01 5.65 -5.25
CA ILE A 142 1.47 5.15 -3.99
C ILE A 142 0.23 4.33 -4.31
N LEU A 143 0.27 3.03 -4.01
CA LEU A 143 -0.85 2.11 -4.20
C LEU A 143 -1.56 1.87 -2.87
N PHE A 144 -2.87 2.01 -2.90
CA PHE A 144 -3.79 1.71 -1.82
C PHE A 144 -4.50 0.40 -2.14
N LYS A 145 -4.15 -0.68 -1.43
CA LYS A 145 -4.74 -2.02 -1.62
C LYS A 145 -5.87 -2.27 -0.60
N ILE A 146 -6.91 -2.98 -1.01
CA ILE A 146 -8.16 -3.20 -0.27
C ILE A 146 -7.96 -3.87 1.10
N ASN A 147 -6.84 -4.56 1.28
CA ASN A 147 -6.41 -5.14 2.55
C ASN A 147 -6.04 -4.07 3.60
N GLY A 148 -6.21 -2.78 3.28
CA GLY A 148 -5.82 -1.65 4.12
C GLY A 148 -4.32 -1.35 4.07
N THR A 149 -3.56 -2.08 3.24
CA THR A 149 -2.12 -1.90 3.07
C THR A 149 -1.83 -0.82 2.04
N THR A 150 -0.85 0.03 2.35
CA THR A 150 -0.41 1.11 1.46
C THR A 150 1.02 0.84 1.02
N GLU A 151 1.29 0.87 -0.28
CA GLU A 151 2.61 0.56 -0.84
C GLU A 151 3.15 1.77 -1.59
N ILE A 152 4.40 2.13 -1.35
CA ILE A 152 5.08 3.23 -2.05
C ILE A 152 6.10 2.59 -2.99
N GLN A 153 5.94 2.84 -4.29
CA GLN A 153 6.85 2.44 -5.36
C GLN A 153 7.77 3.60 -5.74
#